data_AF-A0A2A4RR19-F1
#
_entry.id   AF-A0A2A4RR19-F1
#
_cell.length_a   1.000
_cell.length_b   1.000
_cell.length_c   1.000
_cell.angle_alpha   90.00
_cell.angle_beta   90.00
_cell.angle_gamma   90.00
#
_symmetry.space_group_name_H-M   'P 1'
#
loop_
_entity.id
_entity.type
_entity.pdbx_description
1 polymer ?
#
loop_
_entity_poly.entity_id
_entity_poly.type
_entity_poly.pdbx_seq_one_letter_code
_entity_poly.pdbx_strand_id
1 'polypeptide(L)' 'MILGVLFIGKNSGLDWTIVRPGSFTDEPAQGAYKQGFSGAEKQLTLKIPRADVAGFMVKQLNDDSYLHQTPGLSY' A
#
# COMPACT_ATOMS: atom_id res chain seq x y z
N MET A 1 8.13 0.73 17.52
CA MET A 1 8.56 0.00 16.31
C MET A 1 8.27 0.90 15.12
N ILE A 2 9.26 1.69 14.71
CA ILE A 2 9.12 2.70 13.65
C ILE A 2 9.29 1.98 12.32
N LEU A 3 8.21 1.88 11.53
CA LEU A 3 8.27 1.40 10.16
C LEU A 3 8.75 2.57 9.29
N GLY A 4 9.99 2.48 8.80
CA GLY A 4 10.57 3.47 7.91
C GLY A 4 9.88 3.44 6.55
N VAL A 5 9.11 4.49 6.25
CA VAL A 5 8.78 4.89 4.88
C VAL A 5 9.73 6.04 4.55
N LEU A 6 10.56 5.82 3.53
CA LEU A 6 11.63 6.72 3.11
C LEU A 6 11.02 8.07 2.66
N PHE A 7 11.32 9.12 3.40
CA PHE A 7 10.97 10.52 3.14
C PHE A 7 11.76 11.09 1.95
N ILE A 8 11.75 10.43 0.80
CA ILE A 8 12.18 11.10 -0.43
C ILE A 8 10.92 11.68 -1.06
N GLY A 9 10.63 12.93 -0.68
CA GLY A 9 9.38 13.62 -1.00
C GLY A 9 9.14 13.74 -2.51
N LYS A 10 7.88 14.01 -2.87
CA LYS A 10 7.40 14.16 -4.26
C LYS A 10 8.21 15.12 -5.14
N ASN A 11 9.07 15.95 -4.53
CA ASN A 11 9.85 16.99 -5.16
C ASN A 11 11.34 16.63 -5.35
N SER A 12 11.71 15.37 -5.14
CA SER A 12 13.09 14.88 -5.18
C SER A 12 13.59 14.49 -6.58
N GLY A 13 12.69 14.42 -7.55
CA GLY A 13 12.98 13.87 -8.88
C GLY A 13 13.13 12.34 -8.92
N LEU A 14 12.84 11.64 -7.81
CA LEU A 14 12.85 10.17 -7.77
C LEU A 14 11.50 9.58 -8.15
N ASP A 15 11.53 8.31 -8.54
CA ASP A 15 10.36 7.45 -8.64
C ASP A 15 9.92 7.00 -7.26
N TRP A 16 8.65 7.25 -6.93
CA TRP A 16 8.09 6.99 -5.60
C TRP A 16 6.65 6.49 -5.67
N THR A 17 6.31 5.64 -4.69
CA THR A 17 4.95 5.18 -4.41
C THR A 17 4.73 5.22 -2.90
N ILE A 18 3.70 5.91 -2.42
CA ILE A 18 3.39 5.97 -0.98
C ILE A 18 2.21 5.06 -0.67
N VAL A 19 2.49 3.89 -0.10
CA VAL A 19 1.47 2.90 0.26
C VAL A 19 0.74 3.31 1.54
N ARG A 20 -0.59 3.34 1.52
CA ARG A 20 -1.45 3.69 2.65
C ARG A 20 -2.29 2.49 3.11
N PRO A 21 -1.72 1.56 3.88
CA PRO A 21 -2.45 0.39 4.34
C PRO A 21 -3.49 0.75 5.42
N GLY A 22 -4.54 -0.06 5.50
CA GLY A 22 -5.41 -0.13 6.67
C GLY A 22 -4.67 -0.66 7.91
N SER A 23 -5.42 -0.91 8.97
CA SER A 23 -4.87 -1.45 10.22
C SER A 23 -4.21 -2.80 9.99
N PHE A 24 -2.94 -2.93 10.40
CA PHE A 24 -2.20 -4.17 10.23
C PHE A 24 -2.79 -5.32 11.03
N THR A 25 -2.74 -6.52 10.45
CA THR A 25 -3.02 -7.79 11.14
C THR A 25 -1.86 -8.76 10.92
N ASP A 26 -1.70 -9.73 11.83
CA ASP A 26 -0.69 -10.79 11.73
C ASP A 26 -1.26 -12.10 11.15
N GLU A 27 -2.44 -12.00 10.51
CA GLU A 27 -3.04 -13.11 9.78
C GLU A 27 -2.17 -13.52 8.58
N PRO A 28 -2.32 -14.75 8.06
CA PRO A 28 -1.72 -15.13 6.78
C PRO A 28 -2.16 -14.19 5.64
N ALA A 29 -1.31 -14.06 4.62
CA ALA A 29 -1.64 -13.35 3.39
C ALA A 29 -2.89 -13.97 2.75
N GLN A 30 -3.87 -13.13 2.40
CA GLN A 30 -5.10 -13.60 1.72
C GLN A 30 -5.11 -13.21 0.23
N GLY A 31 -4.28 -12.25 -0.19
CA GLY A 31 -4.09 -11.84 -1.59
C GLY A 31 -5.29 -11.15 -2.28
N ALA A 32 -6.44 -11.02 -1.63
CA ALA A 32 -7.68 -10.48 -2.21
C ALA A 32 -8.04 -9.08 -1.69
N TYR A 33 -7.04 -8.26 -1.37
CA TYR A 33 -7.23 -6.88 -0.92
C TYR A 33 -7.59 -5.95 -2.08
N LYS A 34 -8.32 -4.88 -1.77
CA LYS A 34 -8.54 -3.75 -2.68
C LYS A 34 -7.34 -2.80 -2.63
N GLN A 35 -7.01 -2.24 -3.79
CA GLN A 35 -5.90 -1.31 -4.00
C GLN A 35 -6.37 -0.09 -4.79
N GLY A 36 -5.84 1.10 -4.48
CA GLY A 36 -6.08 2.32 -5.28
C GLY A 36 -7.54 2.80 -5.32
N PHE A 37 -8.36 2.40 -4.36
CA PHE A 37 -9.77 2.77 -4.31
C PHE A 37 -9.99 4.25 -4.02
N SER A 38 -11.11 4.79 -4.50
CA SER A 38 -11.50 6.18 -4.22
C SER A 38 -11.98 6.34 -2.77
N GLY A 39 -11.97 7.58 -2.26
CA GLY A 39 -12.51 7.88 -0.92
C GLY A 39 -14.02 7.62 -0.76
N ALA A 40 -14.74 7.32 -1.84
CA ALA A 40 -16.14 6.94 -1.83
C ALA A 40 -16.38 5.43 -1.67
N GLU A 41 -15.31 4.61 -1.63
CA GLU A 41 -15.42 3.16 -1.46
C GLU A 41 -15.91 2.84 -0.04
N LYS A 42 -17.09 2.22 0.05
CA LYS A 42 -17.75 1.95 1.35
C LYS A 42 -17.52 0.53 1.88
N GLN A 43 -16.97 -0.36 1.06
CA GLN A 43 -16.79 -1.77 1.40
C GLN A 43 -15.31 -2.03 1.71
N LEU A 44 -14.84 -1.43 2.81
CA LEU A 44 -13.49 -1.62 3.34
C LEU A 44 -13.60 -1.99 4.81
N THR A 45 -12.97 -3.08 5.17
CA THR A 45 -12.75 -3.55 6.54
C THR A 45 -11.72 -2.69 7.29
N LEU A 46 -10.96 -1.87 6.57
CA LEU A 46 -9.85 -1.05 7.08
C LEU A 46 -8.79 -1.88 7.80
N LYS A 47 -8.62 -3.14 7.38
CA LYS A 47 -7.63 -4.08 7.88
C LYS A 47 -6.86 -4.71 6.73
N ILE A 48 -5.60 -5.08 6.98
CA ILE A 48 -4.78 -5.80 6.02
C ILE A 48 -3.65 -6.60 6.71
N PRO A 49 -3.41 -7.86 6.33
CA PRO A 49 -2.26 -8.62 6.77
C PRO A 49 -0.95 -7.94 6.38
N ARG A 50 0.04 -7.94 7.28
CA ARG A 50 1.38 -7.40 6.99
C ARG A 50 2.04 -8.09 5.80
N ALA A 51 1.77 -9.39 5.64
CA ALA A 51 2.27 -10.19 4.53
C ALA A 51 1.71 -9.72 3.18
N ASP A 52 0.44 -9.30 3.11
CA ASP A 52 -0.16 -8.76 1.88
C ASP A 52 0.43 -7.39 1.52
N VAL A 53 0.68 -6.53 2.52
CA VAL A 53 1.35 -5.25 2.29
C VAL A 53 2.78 -5.45 1.77
N ALA A 54 3.52 -6.42 2.32
CA ALA A 54 4.85 -6.79 1.82
C ALA A 54 4.79 -7.30 0.37
N GLY A 55 3.82 -8.17 0.05
CA GLY A 55 3.60 -8.64 -1.30
C GLY A 55 3.31 -7.51 -2.29
N PHE A 56 2.47 -6.54 -1.89
CA PHE A 56 2.21 -5.35 -2.70
C PHE A 56 3.50 -4.55 -2.96
N MET A 57 4.28 -4.27 -1.91
CA MET A 57 5.52 -3.49 -2.05
C MET A 57 6.53 -4.16 -2.98
N VAL A 58 6.70 -5.47 -2.90
CA VAL A 58 7.59 -6.23 -3.81
C VAL A 58 7.08 -6.17 -5.25
N LYS A 59 5.76 -6.25 -5.47
CA LYS A 59 5.17 -6.14 -6.80
C LYS A 59 5.47 -4.79 -7.46
N GLN A 60 5.48 -3.69 -6.70
CA GLN A 60 5.76 -2.35 -7.22
C GLN A 60 7.21 -2.14 -7.70
N LEU A 61 8.11 -3.09 -7.46
CA LEU A 61 9.47 -3.05 -8.01
C LEU A 61 9.51 -3.30 -9.53
N ASN A 62 8.45 -3.90 -10.09
CA ASN A 62 8.35 -4.23 -11.51
C ASN A 62 7.01 -3.77 -12.13
N ASP A 63 6.24 -2.96 -11.41
CA ASP A 63 4.90 -2.51 -11.80
C ASP A 63 4.75 -1.02 -11.48
N ASP A 64 4.78 -0.20 -12.53
CA ASP A 64 4.71 1.26 -12.43
C ASP A 64 3.28 1.80 -12.33
N SER A 65 2.28 0.93 -12.16
CA SER A 65 0.86 1.32 -12.10
C SER A 65 0.55 2.38 -11.03
N TYR A 66 1.33 2.42 -9.95
CA TYR A 66 1.20 3.40 -8.88
C TYR A 66 2.38 4.36 -8.77
N LEU A 67 3.19 4.48 -9.82
CA LEU A 67 4.28 5.46 -9.87
C LEU A 67 3.73 6.88 -9.65
N HIS A 68 4.35 7.57 -8.70
CA HIS A 68 3.96 8.89 -8.20
C HIS A 68 2.53 8.96 -7.65
N GLN A 69 2.02 7.83 -7.14
CA GLN A 69 0.69 7.74 -6.54
C GLN A 69 0.73 7.32 -5.08
N THR A 70 -0.45 7.43 -4.45
CA THR A 70 -0.63 7.12 -3.03
C THR A 70 -1.71 6.04 -2.82
N PRO A 71 -1.50 4.81 -3.31
CA PRO A 71 -2.54 3.77 -3.25
C PRO A 71 -2.93 3.43 -1.82
N GLY A 72 -4.24 3.34 -1.58
CA GLY A 72 -4.78 2.74 -0.35
C GLY A 72 -4.84 1.22 -0.48
N LEU A 73 -4.54 0.48 0.59
CA LEU A 73 -4.68 -0.98 0.64
C LEU A 73 -5.58 -1.40 1.80
N SER A 74 -6.64 -2.15 1.51
CA SER A 74 -7.55 -2.68 2.53
C SER A 74 -8.38 -3.82 1.94
N TYR A 75 -8.74 -4.80 2.76
CA TYR A 75 -9.89 -5.66 2.48
C TYR A 75 -11.18 -4.89 2.63
#